data_AF-A0A924NBJ9-F1
#
_entry.id   AF-A0A924NBJ9-F1
#
_cell.length_a   1.000
_cell.length_b   1.000
_cell.length_c   1.000
_cell.angle_alpha   90.00
_cell.angle_beta   90.00
_cell.angle_gamma   90.00
#
_symmetry.space_group_name_H-M   'P 1'
#
loop_
_entity.id
_entity.type
_entity.pdbx_description
1 polymer ?
#
loop_
_entity_poly.entity_id
_entity_poly.type
_entity_poly.pdbx_seq_one_letter_code
_entity_poly.pdbx_strand_id
1 'polypeptide(L)'
;SAVKSATASSGSDQAVDYEVTIQLVNTPAETRPDFSATAKIITDSRKSALSIPIIALTVRENEALTKGDTSVGLGKARPKKEVGKKDVEGVFVVGKDNKVTFRPVKVGIAGEKHFEVLSGLKAGDKIAAGTYQAIRELKDGAMVRETKVDPKKPAAAAKS
;
A
#
# COMPACT_ATOMS: atom_id res chain seq x y z
N SER A 1 13.96 -6.50 33.33
CA SER A 1 13.26 -5.48 34.13
C SER A 1 11.80 -5.46 33.71
N ALA A 2 10.88 -5.47 34.67
CA ALA A 2 9.46 -5.77 34.44
C ALA A 2 8.70 -4.63 33.75
N VAL A 3 7.89 -4.95 32.74
CA VAL A 3 6.82 -4.06 32.26
C VAL A 3 5.48 -4.56 32.77
N LYS A 4 4.84 -3.71 33.57
CA LYS A 4 3.53 -3.90 34.20
C LYS A 4 2.48 -3.27 33.28
N SER A 5 1.69 -4.09 32.59
CA SER A 5 0.59 -3.61 31.76
C SER A 5 -0.72 -3.60 32.56
N ALA A 6 -1.24 -2.42 32.86
CA ALA A 6 -2.66 -2.23 33.15
C ALA A 6 -3.04 -0.76 33.04
N THR A 7 -3.59 -0.35 31.89
CA THR A 7 -4.74 0.58 31.88
C THR A 7 -5.49 0.44 30.55
N ALA A 8 -6.78 0.14 30.64
CA ALA A 8 -7.71 0.18 29.51
C ALA A 8 -8.30 1.59 29.42
N SER A 9 -8.10 2.29 28.30
CA SER A 9 -8.91 3.45 27.90
C SER A 9 -8.78 3.76 26.40
N SER A 10 -9.95 3.79 25.75
CA SER A 10 -10.30 4.50 24.49
C SER A 10 -9.31 4.48 23.30
N GLY A 11 -9.51 3.51 22.41
CA GLY A 11 -9.79 3.76 20.97
C GLY A 11 -8.86 4.66 20.16
N SER A 12 -7.57 4.71 20.48
CA SER A 12 -6.53 5.22 19.60
C SER A 12 -5.68 4.04 19.15
N ASP A 13 -5.35 3.98 17.87
CA ASP A 13 -4.47 2.97 17.31
C ASP A 13 -3.07 3.23 17.89
N GLN A 14 -2.77 2.59 19.03
CA GLN A 14 -1.51 2.74 19.73
C GLN A 14 -0.46 1.90 19.01
N ALA A 15 0.67 2.51 18.69
CA ALA A 15 1.83 1.77 18.20
C ALA A 15 2.22 0.72 19.25
N VAL A 16 2.35 -0.54 18.81
CA VAL A 16 2.80 -1.64 19.66
C VAL A 16 4.28 -1.87 19.39
N ASP A 17 5.11 -1.61 20.41
CA ASP A 17 6.54 -1.86 20.34
C ASP A 17 6.85 -3.29 20.81
N TYR A 18 7.77 -3.95 20.10
CA TYR A 18 8.25 -5.30 20.42
C TYR A 18 9.76 -5.27 20.63
N GLU A 19 10.22 -5.84 21.75
CA GLU A 19 11.65 -6.07 21.99
C GLU A 19 12.12 -7.26 21.13
N VAL A 20 13.18 -7.03 20.35
CA VAL A 20 13.77 -8.06 19.47
C VAL A 20 15.26 -8.17 19.79
N THR A 21 15.70 -9.39 20.13
CA THR A 21 17.13 -9.71 20.29
C THR A 21 17.65 -10.37 19.02
N ILE A 22 18.76 -9.87 18.48
CA ILE A 22 19.39 -10.38 17.26
C ILE A 22 20.76 -10.96 17.60
N GLN A 23 20.98 -12.23 17.26
CA GLN A 23 22.28 -12.87 17.37
C GLN A 23 23.06 -12.73 16.06
N LEU A 24 24.30 -12.27 16.15
CA LEU A 24 25.24 -12.25 15.03
C LEU A 24 25.99 -13.58 14.97
N VAL A 25 25.81 -14.35 13.89
CA VAL A 25 26.40 -15.71 13.74
C VAL A 25 27.83 -15.65 13.22
N ASN A 26 28.15 -14.68 12.36
CA ASN A 26 29.47 -14.51 11.71
C ASN A 26 29.96 -13.06 11.86
N THR A 27 30.17 -12.65 13.10
CA THR A 27 30.58 -11.28 13.44
C THR A 27 32.04 -11.03 13.02
N PRO A 28 32.36 -9.90 12.36
CA PRO A 28 33.74 -9.49 12.14
C PRO A 28 34.53 -9.42 13.46
N ALA A 29 35.81 -9.85 13.46
CA ALA A 29 36.64 -9.87 14.68
C ALA A 29 36.83 -8.48 15.33
N GLU A 30 36.65 -7.41 14.56
CA GLU A 30 36.75 -6.03 15.04
C GLU A 30 35.47 -5.47 15.65
N THR A 31 34.37 -6.23 15.64
CA THR A 31 33.14 -5.81 16.32
C THR A 31 33.40 -5.70 17.82
N ARG A 32 32.95 -4.61 18.41
CA ARG A 32 33.04 -4.34 19.86
C ARG A 32 31.62 -4.14 20.42
N PRO A 33 31.43 -4.38 21.73
CA PRO A 33 30.27 -3.85 22.43
C PRO A 33 30.10 -2.34 22.14
N ASP A 34 28.86 -1.86 22.21
CA ASP A 34 28.47 -0.46 21.97
C ASP A 34 28.57 0.03 20.52
N PHE A 35 28.82 -0.85 19.54
CA PHE A 35 28.66 -0.51 18.13
C PHE A 35 27.18 -0.35 17.76
N SER A 36 26.86 0.74 17.06
CA SER A 36 25.56 0.90 16.41
C SER A 36 25.50 0.05 15.14
N ALA A 37 24.36 -0.60 14.92
CA ALA A 37 24.10 -1.37 13.71
C ALA A 37 22.71 -1.04 13.16
N THR A 38 22.58 -1.06 11.84
CA THR A 38 21.27 -1.03 11.17
C THR A 38 20.94 -2.44 10.70
N ALA A 39 19.85 -3.01 11.21
CA ALA A 39 19.36 -4.30 10.77
C ALA A 39 18.20 -4.12 9.78
N LYS A 40 18.19 -4.94 8.72
CA LYS A 40 17.02 -5.12 7.85
C LYS A 40 16.35 -6.44 8.23
N ILE A 41 15.14 -6.36 8.75
CA ILE A 41 14.35 -7.52 9.13
C ILE A 41 13.47 -7.92 7.94
N ILE A 42 13.61 -9.16 7.47
CA ILE A 42 12.81 -9.73 6.39
C ILE A 42 11.87 -10.75 7.02
N THR A 43 10.57 -10.49 6.98
CA THR A 43 9.54 -11.32 7.62
C THR A 43 8.98 -12.40 6.69
N ASP A 44 8.98 -12.15 5.38
CA ASP A 44 8.53 -13.11 4.37
C ASP A 44 9.26 -12.86 3.04
N SER A 45 9.30 -13.88 2.18
CA SER A 45 9.90 -13.79 0.86
C SER A 45 9.21 -14.74 -0.13
N ARG A 46 8.96 -14.25 -1.34
CA ARG A 46 8.40 -15.06 -2.42
C ARG A 46 9.13 -14.83 -3.72
N LYS A 47 9.52 -15.94 -4.35
CA LYS A 47 10.15 -15.95 -5.68
C LYS A 47 9.08 -15.95 -6.75
N SER A 48 9.35 -15.28 -7.88
CA SER A 48 8.49 -15.29 -9.07
C SER A 48 7.05 -14.81 -8.81
N ALA A 49 6.87 -13.78 -7.98
CA ALA A 49 5.57 -13.19 -7.69
C ALA A 49 5.20 -12.12 -8.74
N LEU A 50 3.93 -12.09 -9.15
CA LEU A 50 3.39 -10.93 -9.87
C LEU A 50 3.41 -9.74 -8.92
N SER A 51 3.95 -8.61 -9.37
CA SER A 51 4.11 -7.44 -8.52
C SER A 51 3.80 -6.14 -9.23
N ILE A 52 3.43 -5.13 -8.45
CA ILE A 52 3.16 -3.77 -8.91
C ILE A 52 4.02 -2.78 -8.11
N PRO A 53 4.46 -1.66 -8.71
CA PRO A 53 5.12 -0.59 -7.97
C PRO A 53 4.21 -0.06 -6.86
N ILE A 54 4.77 0.25 -5.69
CA ILE A 54 4.00 0.80 -4.54
C ILE A 54 3.18 2.04 -4.94
N ILE A 55 3.77 2.90 -5.79
CA ILE A 55 3.13 4.15 -6.24
C ILE A 55 1.93 3.97 -7.17
N ALA A 56 1.63 2.75 -7.62
CA ALA A 56 0.49 2.45 -8.48
C ALA A 56 -0.76 2.02 -7.69
N LEU A 57 -0.59 1.57 -6.45
CA LEU A 57 -1.69 1.16 -5.57
C LEU A 57 -2.39 2.40 -5.01
N THR A 58 -3.72 2.39 -5.03
CA THR A 58 -4.55 3.42 -4.41
C THR A 58 -5.74 2.80 -3.71
N VAL A 59 -6.34 3.57 -2.82
CA VAL A 59 -7.51 3.18 -2.04
C VAL A 59 -8.67 4.09 -2.44
N ARG A 60 -9.83 3.50 -2.73
CA ARG A 60 -11.04 4.23 -3.11
C ARG A 60 -12.25 3.76 -2.33
N GLU A 61 -13.15 4.70 -2.04
CA GLU A 61 -14.50 4.36 -1.59
C GLU A 61 -15.22 3.58 -2.70
N ASN A 62 -15.72 2.39 -2.38
CA ASN A 62 -16.39 1.50 -3.30
C ASN A 62 -17.79 2.03 -3.62
N GLU A 63 -17.91 2.72 -4.76
CA GLU A 63 -19.18 3.26 -5.23
C GLU A 63 -20.20 2.16 -5.54
N ALA A 64 -19.79 0.92 -5.84
CA ALA A 64 -20.72 -0.19 -6.12
C ALA A 64 -21.50 -0.65 -4.88
N LEU A 65 -20.97 -0.43 -3.66
CA LEU A 65 -21.67 -0.70 -2.40
C LEU A 65 -22.71 0.39 -2.05
N THR A 66 -22.73 1.52 -2.76
CA THR A 66 -23.74 2.57 -2.55
C THR A 66 -25.08 2.29 -3.25
N LYS A 67 -25.11 1.35 -4.20
CA LYS A 67 -26.33 1.05 -4.98
C LYS A 67 -27.25 0.00 -4.32
N GLY A 68 -26.93 -0.45 -3.11
CA GLY A 68 -27.67 -1.52 -2.41
C GLY A 68 -28.74 -1.07 -1.40
N ASP A 69 -28.83 0.21 -1.05
CA ASP A 69 -29.77 0.71 -0.03
C ASP A 69 -30.61 1.86 -0.60
N THR A 70 -31.46 1.56 -1.59
CA THR A 70 -32.48 2.50 -2.11
C THR A 70 -33.85 2.27 -1.47
N SER A 71 -33.88 2.18 -0.14
CA SER A 71 -35.14 2.26 0.59
C SER A 71 -35.00 3.07 1.87
N VAL A 72 -34.94 4.40 1.78
CA VAL A 72 -35.45 5.24 2.88
C VAL A 72 -36.03 6.55 2.34
N GLY A 73 -37.30 6.76 2.67
CA GLY A 73 -38.06 7.96 2.37
C GLY A 73 -37.52 9.23 3.04
N LEU A 74 -38.11 10.35 2.62
CA LEU A 74 -37.77 11.70 3.07
C LEU A 74 -37.78 11.80 4.61
N GLY A 75 -36.65 12.19 5.22
CA GLY A 75 -36.67 12.83 6.54
C GLY A 75 -35.74 12.31 7.64
N LYS A 76 -34.54 11.77 7.38
CA LYS A 76 -33.55 11.56 8.46
C LYS A 76 -32.14 12.02 8.12
N ALA A 77 -31.47 12.52 9.16
CA ALA A 77 -30.17 13.17 9.17
C ALA A 77 -29.06 12.37 8.46
N ARG A 78 -28.17 13.09 7.76
CA ARG A 78 -27.00 12.54 7.07
C ARG A 78 -26.18 11.68 8.04
N PRO A 79 -25.94 10.38 7.77
CA PRO A 79 -25.10 9.57 8.64
C PRO A 79 -23.64 10.06 8.53
N LYS A 80 -23.00 10.16 9.69
CA LYS A 80 -21.57 10.43 9.87
C LYS A 80 -20.79 9.38 9.06
N LYS A 81 -19.86 9.80 8.20
CA LYS A 81 -19.00 8.88 7.42
C LYS A 81 -18.32 7.89 8.37
N GLU A 82 -18.77 6.65 8.41
CA GLU A 82 -18.03 5.53 8.98
C GLU A 82 -16.90 5.21 8.01
N VAL A 83 -15.72 5.78 8.28
CA VAL A 83 -14.47 5.44 7.60
C VAL A 83 -14.10 4.01 8.01
N GLY A 84 -13.99 3.09 7.04
CA GLY A 84 -13.46 1.75 7.28
C GLY A 84 -14.16 0.58 6.58
N LYS A 85 -15.44 0.67 6.21
CA LYS A 85 -16.17 -0.43 5.52
C LYS A 85 -16.29 -0.27 4.00
N LYS A 86 -15.79 0.83 3.45
CA LYS A 86 -16.01 1.22 2.04
C LYS A 86 -14.74 1.32 1.22
N ASP A 87 -13.58 1.24 1.82
CA ASP A 87 -12.31 1.49 1.14
C ASP A 87 -11.79 0.21 0.49
N VAL A 88 -11.52 0.28 -0.82
CA VAL A 88 -11.04 -0.83 -1.64
C VAL A 88 -9.70 -0.46 -2.26
N GLU A 89 -8.73 -1.32 -2.05
CA GLU A 89 -7.42 -1.26 -2.71
C GLU A 89 -7.54 -1.68 -4.18
N GLY A 90 -6.89 -0.92 -5.05
CA GLY A 90 -6.91 -1.19 -6.48
C GLY A 90 -5.85 -0.43 -7.25
N VAL A 91 -5.75 -0.76 -8.53
CA VAL A 91 -4.89 -0.08 -9.49
C VAL A 91 -5.71 0.38 -10.68
N PHE A 92 -5.16 1.31 -11.46
CA PHE A 92 -5.72 1.70 -12.74
C PHE A 92 -5.11 0.89 -13.87
N VAL A 93 -5.91 0.07 -14.54
CA VAL A 93 -5.47 -0.70 -15.71
C VAL A 93 -5.71 0.14 -16.97
N VAL A 94 -4.70 0.21 -17.83
CA VAL A 94 -4.72 0.98 -19.08
C VAL A 94 -5.25 0.09 -20.21
N GLY A 95 -6.37 0.51 -20.81
CA GLY A 95 -6.96 -0.11 -21.99
C GLY A 95 -6.21 0.21 -23.28
N LYS A 96 -6.56 -0.49 -24.36
CA LYS A 96 -5.97 -0.26 -25.70
C LYS A 96 -6.27 1.13 -26.26
N ASP A 97 -7.29 1.80 -25.73
CA ASP A 97 -7.71 3.16 -26.04
C ASP A 97 -6.98 4.23 -25.20
N ASN A 98 -5.96 3.84 -24.43
CA ASN A 98 -5.23 4.66 -23.47
C ASN A 98 -6.12 5.25 -22.36
N LYS A 99 -7.30 4.67 -22.11
CA LYS A 99 -8.13 5.02 -20.96
C LYS A 99 -7.85 4.09 -19.80
N VAL A 100 -8.05 4.59 -18.60
CA VAL A 100 -7.88 3.79 -17.38
C VAL A 100 -9.19 3.27 -16.83
N THR A 101 -9.14 2.13 -16.15
CA THR A 101 -10.25 1.59 -15.37
C THR A 101 -9.72 1.11 -14.03
N PHE A 102 -10.34 1.56 -12.94
CA PHE A 102 -10.03 1.08 -11.61
C PHE A 102 -10.36 -0.40 -11.49
N ARG A 103 -9.38 -1.17 -11.03
CA ARG A 103 -9.52 -2.60 -10.79
C ARG A 103 -9.11 -2.91 -9.36
N PRO A 104 -10.03 -3.45 -8.54
CA PRO A 104 -9.68 -3.96 -7.22
C PRO A 104 -8.59 -5.03 -7.31
N VAL A 105 -7.63 -4.97 -6.41
CA VAL A 105 -6.56 -5.98 -6.30
C VAL A 105 -6.43 -6.43 -4.86
N LYS A 106 -5.99 -7.68 -4.67
CA LYS A 106 -5.55 -8.15 -3.38
C LYS A 106 -4.03 -8.18 -3.36
N VAL A 107 -3.41 -7.42 -2.46
CA VAL A 107 -1.96 -7.42 -2.29
C VAL A 107 -1.50 -8.44 -1.24
N GLY A 108 -0.26 -8.88 -1.38
CA GLY A 108 0.42 -9.81 -0.48
C GLY A 108 1.64 -9.16 0.18
N ILE A 109 2.79 -9.83 0.09
CA ILE A 109 4.05 -9.36 0.69
C ILE A 109 4.41 -7.96 0.18
N ALA A 110 4.72 -7.05 1.11
CA ALA A 110 5.24 -5.73 0.83
C ALA A 110 6.77 -5.78 0.74
N GLY A 111 7.32 -5.49 -0.45
CA GLY A 111 8.75 -5.28 -0.65
C GLY A 111 9.14 -3.81 -0.49
N GLU A 112 10.40 -3.48 -0.75
CA GLU A 112 10.90 -2.09 -0.64
C GLU A 112 10.29 -1.15 -1.69
N LYS A 113 10.00 -1.66 -2.89
CA LYS A 113 9.54 -0.86 -4.04
C LYS A 113 8.25 -1.37 -4.68
N HIS A 114 7.85 -2.59 -4.35
CA HIS A 114 6.75 -3.28 -4.99
C HIS A 114 5.90 -4.04 -3.98
N PHE A 115 4.61 -4.16 -4.28
CA PHE A 115 3.71 -5.11 -3.62
C PHE A 115 3.56 -6.35 -4.48
N GLU A 116 3.50 -7.52 -3.84
CA GLU A 116 2.96 -8.72 -4.47
C GLU A 116 1.46 -8.53 -4.76
N VAL A 117 1.00 -9.07 -5.89
CA VAL A 117 -0.41 -9.16 -6.24
C VAL A 117 -0.86 -10.62 -6.15
N LEU A 118 -1.81 -10.89 -5.26
CA LEU A 118 -2.43 -12.20 -5.06
C LEU A 118 -3.62 -12.42 -6.01
N SER A 119 -4.38 -11.36 -6.32
CA SER A 119 -5.49 -11.43 -7.27
C SER A 119 -5.84 -10.05 -7.85
N GLY A 120 -6.61 -10.06 -8.93
CA GLY A 120 -7.12 -8.86 -9.60
C GLY A 120 -6.31 -8.42 -10.82
N LEU A 121 -5.10 -8.93 -11.03
CA LEU A 121 -4.30 -8.62 -12.23
C LEU A 121 -3.75 -9.88 -12.89
N LYS A 122 -3.40 -9.74 -14.16
CA LYS A 122 -2.67 -10.76 -14.93
C LYS A 122 -1.31 -10.21 -15.35
N ALA A 123 -0.35 -11.11 -15.52
CA ALA A 123 0.93 -10.74 -16.11
C ALA A 123 0.72 -10.12 -17.49
N GLY A 124 1.41 -8.99 -17.75
CA GLY A 124 1.27 -8.22 -18.98
C GLY A 124 0.19 -7.13 -18.97
N ASP A 125 -0.65 -7.06 -17.93
CA ASP A 125 -1.56 -5.91 -17.77
C ASP A 125 -0.75 -4.61 -17.64
N LYS A 126 -1.10 -3.61 -18.46
CA LYS A 126 -0.53 -2.26 -18.33
C LYS A 126 -1.27 -1.52 -17.23
N ILE A 127 -0.53 -0.93 -16.30
CA ILE A 127 -1.09 -0.15 -15.19
C ILE A 127 -0.56 1.29 -15.21
N ALA A 128 -1.37 2.22 -14.70
CA ALA A 128 -0.93 3.59 -14.50
C ALA A 128 -0.07 3.70 -13.22
N ALA A 129 1.05 4.40 -13.31
CA ALA A 129 1.92 4.74 -12.20
C ALA A 129 2.32 6.22 -12.29
N GLY A 130 2.45 6.90 -11.16
CA GLY A 130 2.72 8.33 -11.12
C GLY A 130 2.93 8.82 -9.70
N THR A 131 2.85 10.14 -9.50
CA THR A 131 2.85 10.70 -8.14
C THR A 131 1.62 10.20 -7.38
N TYR A 132 1.72 10.11 -6.05
CA TYR A 132 0.62 9.67 -5.20
C TYR A 132 -0.67 10.47 -5.45
N GLN A 133 -0.56 11.80 -5.59
CA GLN A 133 -1.70 12.66 -5.89
C GLN A 133 -2.33 12.33 -7.24
N ALA A 134 -1.52 12.16 -8.30
CA ALA A 134 -2.02 11.85 -9.63
C ALA A 134 -2.83 10.55 -9.65
N ILE A 135 -2.34 9.49 -9.00
CA ILE A 135 -3.03 8.20 -8.95
C ILE A 135 -4.28 8.25 -8.07
N ARG A 136 -4.28 9.02 -6.97
CA ARG A 136 -5.44 9.20 -6.10
C ARG A 136 -6.60 9.93 -6.81
N GLU A 137 -6.28 10.98 -7.55
CA GLU A 137 -7.24 11.84 -8.25
C GLU A 137 -7.69 11.27 -9.61
N LEU A 138 -6.96 10.31 -10.18
CA LEU A 138 -7.23 9.72 -11.49
C LEU A 138 -8.62 9.09 -11.55
N LYS A 139 -9.47 9.46 -12.52
CA LYS A 139 -10.84 8.92 -12.63
C LYS A 139 -10.93 7.82 -13.68
N ASP A 140 -11.92 6.94 -13.52
CA ASP A 140 -12.25 5.96 -14.56
C ASP A 140 -12.54 6.66 -15.89
N GLY A 141 -12.04 6.06 -16.97
CA GLY A 141 -12.16 6.62 -18.32
C GLY A 141 -11.20 7.76 -18.64
N ALA A 142 -10.38 8.21 -17.69
CA ALA A 142 -9.37 9.24 -17.96
C ALA A 142 -8.33 8.73 -18.96
N MET A 143 -7.95 9.58 -19.92
CA MET A 143 -6.85 9.29 -20.83
C MET A 143 -5.51 9.48 -20.12
N VAL A 144 -4.61 8.52 -20.32
CA VAL A 144 -3.22 8.60 -19.85
C VAL A 144 -2.27 8.55 -21.03
N ARG A 145 -1.04 9.02 -20.81
CA ARG A 145 0.05 8.91 -21.78
C ARG A 145 1.23 8.22 -21.11
N GLU A 146 1.89 7.36 -21.86
CA GLU A 146 3.15 6.77 -21.43
C GLU A 146 4.21 7.89 -21.40
N THR A 147 4.71 8.18 -20.21
CA THR A 147 5.92 9.00 -20.07
C THR A 147 7.11 8.10 -20.40
N LYS A 148 7.95 8.51 -21.36
CA LYS A 148 9.21 7.81 -21.62
C LYS A 148 10.03 7.83 -20.33
N VAL A 149 10.26 6.67 -19.74
CA VAL A 149 11.10 6.54 -18.55
C VAL A 149 12.54 6.60 -19.02
N ASP A 150 13.22 7.73 -18.79
CA ASP A 150 14.65 7.82 -19.04
C ASP A 150 15.39 6.87 -18.08
N PRO A 151 16.12 5.85 -18.57
CA PRO A 151 16.74 4.82 -17.73
C PRO A 151 17.88 5.37 -16.83
N LYS A 152 18.22 6.66 -16.93
CA LYS A 152 19.31 7.31 -16.20
C LYS A 152 18.87 8.09 -14.95
N LYS A 153 17.59 8.10 -14.60
CA LYS A 153 17.08 8.78 -13.39
C LYS A 153 16.38 7.78 -12.47
N PRO A 154 16.98 7.38 -11.33
CA PRO A 154 16.23 6.68 -10.30
C PRO A 154 15.05 7.56 -9.88
N ALA A 155 13.90 6.93 -9.62
CA ALA A 155 12.75 7.59 -8.99
C ALA A 155 13.27 8.42 -7.81
N ALA A 156 13.00 9.73 -7.84
CA ALA A 156 13.69 10.74 -7.07
C ALA A 156 13.87 10.31 -5.60
N ALA A 157 15.13 10.22 -5.19
CA ALA A 157 15.50 10.14 -3.79
C ALA A 157 14.82 11.30 -3.04
N ALA A 158 14.08 10.95 -1.99
CA ALA A 158 13.67 11.89 -0.96
C ALA A 158 14.92 12.65 -0.51
N LYS A 159 14.87 13.98 -0.60
CA LYS A 159 15.93 14.82 -0.03
C LYS A 159 15.88 14.69 1.49
N SER A 160 17.08 14.60 2.05
CA SER A 160 17.48 14.73 3.46
C SER A 160 16.65 15.71 4.28
#